data_AF-A0A850SM14-F1
#
_entry.id   AF-A0A850SM14-F1
#
_cell.length_a   1.000
_cell.length_b   1.000
_cell.length_c   1.000
_cell.angle_alpha   90.00
_cell.angle_beta   90.00
_cell.angle_gamma   90.00
#
_symmetry.space_group_name_H-M   'P 1'
#
loop_
_entity.id
_entity.type
_entity.pdbx_description
1 polymer ?
#
loop_
_entity_poly.entity_id
_entity_poly.type
_entity_poly.pdbx_seq_one_letter_code
_entity_poly.pdbx_strand_id
1 'polypeptide(L)'
;MPANILVDAGFLIALLSRRDANHRWAVEQAARSPPPWQTCQAVLSEAFFLLGKTGLPALGALLARRAVLCSFPLDDGIADILTLMRKYDDIPMNFADACL
;
A
#
# COMPACT_ATOMS: atom_id res chain seq x y z
N MET A 1 7.97 -7.41 -19.91
CA MET A 1 6.77 -6.85 -19.27
C MET A 1 7.23 -6.15 -18.00
N PRO A 2 6.81 -4.92 -17.70
CA PRO A 2 7.13 -4.33 -16.40
C PRO A 2 6.57 -5.26 -15.30
N ALA A 3 7.35 -5.49 -14.24
CA ALA A 3 6.94 -6.37 -13.15
C ALA A 3 5.65 -5.83 -12.49
N ASN A 4 4.66 -6.69 -12.25
CA ASN A 4 3.43 -6.31 -11.57
C ASN A 4 3.65 -6.34 -10.06
N ILE A 5 4.12 -5.22 -9.50
CA ILE A 5 4.51 -5.14 -8.10
C ILE A 5 3.37 -4.55 -7.28
N LEU A 6 2.83 -5.35 -6.36
CA LEU A 6 1.91 -4.89 -5.34
C LEU A 6 2.69 -4.25 -4.19
N VAL A 7 2.20 -3.12 -3.68
CA VAL A 7 2.75 -2.46 -2.51
C VAL A 7 1.66 -2.24 -1.46
N ASP A 8 2.01 -2.54 -0.21
CA ASP A 8 1.16 -2.37 0.96
C ASP A 8 1.32 -0.97 1.60
N ALA A 9 0.58 -0.72 2.68
CA ALA A 9 0.67 0.54 3.39
C ALA A 9 2.04 0.69 4.07
N GLY A 10 2.58 -0.39 4.63
CA GLY A 10 3.87 -0.41 5.32
C GLY A 10 5.02 0.08 4.44
N PHE A 11 5.12 -0.42 3.21
CA PHE A 11 6.10 0.04 2.22
C PHE A 11 5.93 1.52 1.90
N LEU A 12 4.70 1.98 1.63
CA LEU A 12 4.42 3.38 1.30
C LEU A 12 4.78 4.30 2.47
N ILE A 13 4.45 3.91 3.70
CA ILE A 13 4.77 4.65 4.92
C ILE A 13 6.28 4.70 5.11
N ALA A 14 6.97 3.56 5.03
CA ALA A 14 8.41 3.47 5.18
C ALA A 14 9.14 4.30 4.12
N LEU A 15 8.68 4.25 2.86
CA LEU A 15 9.28 5.02 1.77
C LEU A 15 9.17 6.53 1.99
N LEU A 16 8.03 7.00 2.52
CA LEU A 16 7.73 8.43 2.65
C LEU A 16 8.13 9.03 4.01
N SER A 17 8.19 8.23 5.06
CA SER A 17 8.57 8.66 6.41
C SER A 17 10.04 8.40 6.67
N ARG A 18 10.86 9.46 6.65
CA ARG A 18 12.30 9.40 7.00
C ARG A 18 12.59 8.90 8.42
N ARG A 19 11.58 8.91 9.30
CA ARG A 19 11.69 8.44 10.69
C ARG A 19 11.29 6.97 10.85
N ASP A 20 10.76 6.35 9.80
CA ASP A 20 10.41 4.94 9.83
C ASP A 20 11.67 4.08 9.91
N ALA A 21 11.65 3.05 10.75
CA ALA A 21 12.78 2.15 10.93
C ALA A 21 13.20 1.45 9.62
N ASN A 22 12.24 1.23 8.73
CA ASN A 22 12.43 0.56 7.45
C ASN A 22 12.66 1.53 6.28
N HIS A 23 12.81 2.83 6.53
CA HIS A 23 12.94 3.84 5.48
C HIS A 23 14.07 3.51 4.48
N ARG A 24 15.25 3.13 4.99
CA ARG A 24 16.39 2.79 4.14
C ARG A 24 16.09 1.58 3.25
N TRP A 25 15.49 0.55 3.84
CA TRP A 25 15.09 -0.65 3.10
C TRP A 25 14.08 -0.32 2.00
N ALA A 26 13.07 0.51 2.30
CA ALA A 26 12.05 0.90 1.32
C ALA A 26 12.64 1.69 0.14
N VAL A 27 13.58 2.60 0.41
CA VAL A 27 14.32 3.34 -0.63
C VAL A 27 15.14 2.38 -1.52
N GLU A 28 15.83 1.42 -0.92
CA GLU A 28 16.60 0.40 -1.66
C GLU A 28 15.70 -0.47 -2.54
N GLN A 29 14.53 -0.90 -2.03
CA GLN A 29 13.57 -1.66 -2.84
C GLN A 29 12.97 -0.81 -3.96
N ALA A 30 12.62 0.44 -3.70
CA ALA A 30 12.10 1.35 -4.71
C ALA A 30 13.08 1.57 -5.88
N ALA A 31 14.39 1.52 -5.61
CA ALA A 31 15.43 1.62 -6.64
C ALA A 31 15.56 0.33 -7.48
N ARG A 32 15.35 -0.85 -6.87
CA ARG A 32 15.40 -2.15 -7.55
C ARG A 32 14.13 -2.44 -8.36
N SER A 33 13.03 -1.88 -7.90
CA SER A 33 11.68 -2.14 -8.39
C SER A 33 11.01 -0.81 -8.72
N PRO A 34 11.34 -0.19 -9.86
CA PRO A 34 10.82 1.14 -10.20
C PRO A 34 9.31 1.09 -10.47
N PRO A 35 8.61 2.23 -10.28
CA PRO A 35 7.18 2.36 -10.55
C PRO A 35 6.82 2.13 -12.05
N PRO A 36 5.53 1.88 -12.38
CA PRO A 36 4.37 1.99 -11.49
C PRO A 36 4.17 0.78 -10.56
N TRP A 37 3.91 1.06 -9.29
CA TRP A 37 3.43 0.06 -8.33
C TRP A 37 1.91 0.01 -8.31
N GLN A 38 1.36 -1.15 -7.96
CA GLN A 38 -0.07 -1.37 -7.81
C GLN A 38 -0.47 -1.50 -6.35
N THR A 39 -1.65 -1.02 -6.01
CA THR A 39 -2.23 -1.12 -4.67
C THR A 39 -3.77 -1.02 -4.72
N CYS A 40 -4.42 -0.99 -3.56
CA CYS A 40 -5.86 -0.85 -3.39
C CYS A 40 -6.25 0.38 -2.55
N GLN A 41 -7.54 0.71 -2.54
CA GLN A 41 -8.11 1.86 -1.84
C GLN A 41 -7.91 1.75 -0.33
N ALA A 42 -8.02 0.53 0.22
CA ALA A 42 -7.84 0.27 1.65
C ALA A 42 -6.40 0.56 2.09
N VAL A 43 -5.40 0.12 1.33
CA VAL A 43 -3.98 0.43 1.57
C VAL A 43 -3.72 1.94 1.51
N LEU A 44 -4.28 2.63 0.51
CA LEU A 44 -4.13 4.09 0.43
C LEU A 44 -4.77 4.78 1.64
N SER A 45 -5.95 4.32 2.08
CA SER A 45 -6.63 4.84 3.25
C SER A 45 -5.76 4.72 4.51
N GLU A 46 -5.21 3.53 4.76
CA GLU A 46 -4.31 3.27 5.88
C GLU A 46 -3.03 4.14 5.79
N ALA A 47 -2.40 4.20 4.62
CA ALA A 47 -1.19 4.98 4.42
C ALA A 47 -1.44 6.48 4.66
N PHE A 48 -2.54 7.05 4.15
CA PHE A 48 -2.93 8.44 4.42
C PHE A 48 -3.18 8.69 5.91
N PHE A 49 -3.86 7.75 6.58
CA PHE A 49 -4.14 7.86 8.01
C PHE A 49 -2.85 7.87 8.85
N LEU A 50 -1.95 6.91 8.62
CA LEU A 50 -0.72 6.75 9.41
C LEU A 50 0.35 7.81 9.09
N LEU A 51 0.46 8.24 7.83
CA LEU A 51 1.35 9.35 7.45
C LEU A 51 0.88 10.71 7.97
N GLY A 52 -0.43 10.83 8.25
CA GLY A 52 -1.07 12.05 8.70
C GLY A 52 -0.92 13.22 7.73
N LYS A 53 -1.20 14.43 8.22
CA LYS A 53 -1.19 15.67 7.42
C LYS A 53 0.15 15.94 6.73
N THR A 54 1.26 15.54 7.36
CA THR A 54 2.61 15.79 6.85
C THR A 54 2.99 14.91 5.66
N GLY A 55 2.44 13.71 5.54
CA GLY A 55 2.74 12.83 4.40
C GLY A 55 1.74 12.93 3.25
N LEU A 56 0.61 13.63 3.41
CA LEU A 56 -0.37 13.86 2.35
C LEU A 56 0.27 14.44 1.07
N PRO A 57 1.11 15.48 1.11
CA PRO A 57 1.72 16.01 -0.11
C PRO A 57 2.59 14.97 -0.84
N ALA A 58 3.31 14.14 -0.09
CA ALA A 58 4.24 13.16 -0.67
C ALA A 58 3.50 11.96 -1.28
N LEU A 59 2.53 11.38 -0.56
CA LEU A 59 1.70 10.29 -1.11
C LEU A 59 0.82 10.79 -2.26
N GLY A 60 0.26 11.99 -2.13
CA GLY A 60 -0.49 12.65 -3.21
C GLY A 60 0.35 12.85 -4.47
N ALA A 61 1.62 13.23 -4.34
CA ALA A 61 2.53 13.36 -5.48
C ALA A 61 2.81 12.02 -6.17
N LEU A 62 2.91 10.91 -5.41
CA LEU A 62 3.05 9.56 -5.99
C LEU A 62 1.85 9.18 -6.85
N LEU A 63 0.63 9.47 -6.35
CA LEU A 63 -0.61 9.19 -7.07
C LEU A 63 -0.76 10.10 -8.31
N ALA A 64 -0.52 11.41 -8.16
CA ALA A 64 -0.66 12.38 -9.25
C ALA A 64 0.27 12.08 -10.44
N ARG A 65 1.50 11.61 -10.16
CA ARG A 65 2.45 11.21 -11.21
C ARG A 65 2.29 9.75 -11.68
N ARG A 66 1.26 9.05 -11.21
CA ARG A 66 0.98 7.64 -11.53
C ARG A 66 2.11 6.67 -11.15
N ALA A 67 2.91 7.01 -10.13
CA ALA A 67 3.93 6.11 -9.59
C ALA A 67 3.31 5.00 -8.73
N VAL A 68 2.15 5.27 -8.11
CA VAL A 68 1.30 4.28 -7.45
C VAL A 68 -0.05 4.30 -8.16
N LEU A 69 -0.54 3.12 -8.54
CA LEU A 69 -1.81 2.91 -9.21
C LEU A 69 -2.75 2.15 -8.28
N CYS A 70 -3.93 2.72 -8.03
CA CYS A 70 -5.01 2.02 -7.34
C CYS A 70 -5.78 1.19 -8.37
N SER A 71 -5.41 -0.08 -8.53
CA SER A 71 -5.89 -0.93 -9.63
C SER A 71 -6.76 -2.10 -9.16
N PHE A 72 -7.01 -2.23 -7.86
CA PHE A 72 -7.80 -3.34 -7.32
C PHE A 72 -9.28 -2.94 -7.15
N PRO A 73 -10.22 -3.45 -7.98
CA PRO A 73 -11.64 -3.18 -7.80
C PRO A 73 -12.18 -4.01 -6.63
N LEU A 74 -12.68 -3.34 -5.59
CA LEU A 74 -13.24 -4.00 -4.41
C LEU A 74 -14.50 -4.83 -4.74
N ASP A 75 -15.29 -4.34 -5.70
CA ASP A 75 -16.63 -4.86 -5.99
C ASP A 75 -16.63 -6.32 -6.49
N ASP A 76 -15.55 -6.75 -7.15
CA ASP A 76 -15.44 -8.10 -7.71
C ASP A 76 -14.93 -9.13 -6.70
N GLY A 77 -14.39 -8.70 -5.56
CA GLY A 77 -13.63 -9.57 -4.63
C GLY A 77 -14.14 -9.61 -3.18
N ILE A 78 -15.23 -8.91 -2.85
CA ILE A 78 -15.64 -8.71 -1.44
C ILE A 78 -15.92 -10.03 -0.68
N ALA A 79 -16.48 -11.04 -1.34
CA ALA A 79 -16.78 -12.33 -0.72
C ALA A 79 -15.50 -13.09 -0.32
N ASP A 80 -14.46 -13.01 -1.15
CA ASP A 80 -13.16 -13.63 -0.90
C ASP A 80 -12.41 -12.89 0.20
N ILE A 81 -12.43 -11.56 0.17
CA ILE A 81 -11.86 -10.71 1.23
C ILE A 81 -12.46 -11.05 2.60
N LEU A 82 -13.79 -11.10 2.70
CA LEU A 82 -14.47 -11.44 3.96
C LEU A 82 -14.21 -12.89 4.40
N THR A 83 -13.99 -13.80 3.45
CA THR A 83 -13.61 -15.18 3.75
C THR A 83 -12.19 -15.23 4.32
N LEU A 84 -11.27 -14.46 3.76
CA LEU A 84 -9.90 -14.37 4.23
C LEU A 84 -9.81 -13.78 5.64
N MET A 85 -10.58 -12.71 5.90
CA MET A 85 -10.66 -12.10 7.23
C MET A 85 -11.22 -13.06 8.28
N ARG A 86 -12.23 -13.86 7.94
CA ARG A 86 -12.76 -14.91 8.85
C ARG A 86 -11.75 -16.04 9.08
N LYS A 87 -10.98 -16.39 8.06
CA LYS A 87 -9.99 -17.47 8.14
C LYS A 87 -8.85 -17.13 9.11
N TYR A 88 -8.49 -15.84 9.17
CA TYR A 88 -7.37 -15.33 9.95
C TYR A 88 -7.84 -14.41 11.08
N ASP A 89 -8.98 -14.73 11.70
CA ASP A 89 -9.54 -13.94 12.81
C ASP A 89 -8.74 -14.07 14.12
N ASP A 90 -7.83 -15.04 14.17
CA ASP A 90 -6.90 -15.31 15.27
C ASP A 90 -5.63 -14.45 15.21
N ILE A 91 -5.40 -13.72 14.12
CA ILE A 91 -4.29 -12.79 13.94
C ILE A 91 -4.80 -11.38 13.58
N PRO A 92 -4.03 -10.31 13.84
CA PRO A 92 -4.47 -8.94 13.57
C PRO A 92 -4.37 -8.59 12.08
N MET A 93 -5.08 -9.31 11.21
CA MET A 93 -5.23 -8.97 9.80
C MET A 93 -6.15 -7.76 9.67
N ASN A 94 -5.68 -6.70 9.01
CA ASN A 94 -6.52 -5.55 8.71
C ASN A 94 -7.21 -5.69 7.34
N PHE A 95 -8.14 -4.79 7.04
CA PHE A 95 -8.86 -4.83 5.75
C PHE A 95 -7.96 -4.53 4.54
N ALA A 96 -6.90 -3.74 4.70
CA ALA A 96 -5.95 -3.45 3.64
C ALA A 96 -5.12 -4.70 3.28
N ASP A 97 -4.69 -5.47 4.28
CA ASP A 97 -4.00 -6.75 4.11
C ASP A 97 -4.89 -7.75 3.36
N ALA A 98 -6.18 -7.82 3.73
CA ALA A 98 -7.12 -8.72 3.09
C ALA A 98 -7.46 -8.31 1.63
N CYS A 99 -7.21 -7.06 1.25
CA CYS A 99 -7.42 -6.54 -0.10
C CYS A 99 -6.24 -6.79 -1.07
N LEU A 100 -5.11 -7.34 -0.60
CA LEU A 100 -3.90 -7.56 -1.41
C LEU A 100 -3.59 -9.04 -1.67
#